data_AF-A0A5X6EJP2-F1
#
_entry.id   AF-A0A5X6EJP2-F1
#
_cell.length_a   1.000
_cell.length_b   1.000
_cell.length_c   1.000
_cell.angle_alpha   90.00
_cell.angle_beta   90.00
_cell.angle_gamma   90.00
#
_symmetry.space_group_name_H-M   'P 1'
#
loop_
_entity.id
_entity.type
_entity.pdbx_description
1 polymer ?
#
loop_
_entity_poly.entity_id
_entity_poly.type
_entity_poly.pdbx_seq_one_letter_code
_entity_poly.pdbx_strand_id
1 'polypeptide(L)'
;MSAYKNSRSQMITVRIPHSVIEGMALTKWEGESNAGFIVRAIRGEITRRQSEGLINPLLGSLNALKKVEEISAEAGEAIRKIASIAATERQRRERREKCGK
;
A
#
# COMPACT_ATOMS: atom_id res chain seq x y z
N MET A 1 18.18 32.38 30.35
CA MET A 1 19.00 31.17 30.12
C MET A 1 18.61 30.59 28.76
N SER A 2 19.39 30.86 27.71
CA SER A 2 19.16 30.25 26.40
C SER A 2 19.61 28.79 26.49
N ALA A 3 18.65 27.86 26.42
CA ALA A 3 18.94 26.44 26.38
C ALA A 3 19.89 26.18 25.19
N TYR A 4 20.98 25.45 25.42
CA TYR A 4 21.87 24.96 24.38
C TYR A 4 21.06 24.07 23.42
N LYS A 5 20.43 24.67 22.42
CA LYS A 5 19.64 23.98 21.40
C LYS A 5 20.60 23.55 20.29
N ASN A 6 21.17 22.36 20.43
CA ASN A 6 21.85 21.73 19.31
C ASN A 6 20.81 21.48 18.22
N SER A 7 20.96 22.13 17.06
CA SER A 7 20.00 22.01 15.95
C SER A 7 19.99 20.63 15.29
N ARG A 8 20.95 19.77 15.62
CA ARG A 8 21.11 18.41 15.06
C ARG A 8 20.72 17.29 16.02
N SER A 9 20.58 17.56 17.33
CA SER A 9 20.18 16.53 18.30
C SER A 9 19.44 17.11 19.51
N GLN A 10 18.47 16.34 20.00
CA GLN A 10 17.69 16.65 21.20
C GLN A 10 18.05 15.64 22.30
N MET A 11 18.33 16.11 23.51
CA MET A 11 18.52 15.26 24.68
C MET A 11 17.15 14.94 25.31
N ILE A 12 16.94 13.66 25.65
CA ILE A 12 15.73 13.17 26.32
C ILE A 12 16.18 12.33 27.51
N THR A 13 15.56 12.54 28.68
CA THR A 13 15.85 11.79 29.92
C THR A 13 14.63 10.97 30.29
N VAL A 14 14.80 9.65 30.40
CA VAL A 14 13.74 8.70 30.79
C VAL A 14 14.34 7.59 31.65
N ARG A 15 13.56 7.05 32.59
CA ARG A 15 13.93 5.86 33.36
C ARG A 15 13.49 4.61 32.60
N ILE A 16 14.40 3.67 32.40
CA ILE A 16 14.16 2.41 31.70
C ILE A 16 14.26 1.28 32.74
N PRO A 17 13.29 0.33 32.79
CA PRO A 17 13.35 -0.81 33.70
C PRO A 17 14.64 -1.62 33.54
N HIS A 18 15.14 -2.18 34.65
CA HIS A 18 16.36 -3.00 34.64
C HIS A 18 16.28 -4.18 33.67
N SER A 19 15.14 -4.88 33.62
CA SER A 19 14.91 -5.99 32.69
C SER A 19 15.08 -5.59 31.21
N VAL A 20 14.73 -4.36 30.85
CA VAL A 20 14.89 -3.84 29.49
C VAL A 20 16.36 -3.50 29.20
N ILE A 21 17.07 -2.94 30.19
CA ILE A 21 18.52 -2.67 30.07
C ILE A 21 19.32 -3.97 29.95
N GLU A 22 18.98 -4.98 30.74
CA GLU A 22 19.58 -6.32 30.68
C GLU A 22 19.29 -6.98 29.33
N GLY A 23 18.03 -6.94 28.86
CA GLY A 23 17.66 -7.46 27.54
C GLY A 23 18.42 -6.78 26.40
N MET A 24 18.61 -5.45 26.48
CA MET A 24 19.46 -4.72 25.54
C MET A 24 20.90 -5.24 25.60
N ALA A 25 21.50 -5.35 26.79
CA ALA A 25 22.88 -5.79 26.93
C ALA A 25 23.12 -7.19 26.32
N LEU A 26 22.14 -8.09 26.44
CA LEU A 26 22.19 -9.46 25.90
C LEU A 26 22.00 -9.54 24.37
N THR A 27 21.35 -8.54 23.76
CA THR A 27 20.97 -8.56 22.33
C THR A 27 21.76 -7.61 21.44
N LYS A 28 22.63 -6.79 22.04
CA LYS A 28 23.53 -5.89 21.33
C LYS A 28 24.52 -6.66 20.46
N TRP A 29 24.83 -6.07 19.31
CA TRP A 29 25.93 -6.57 18.48
C TRP A 29 27.29 -6.20 19.08
N GLU A 30 28.31 -6.97 18.72
CA GLU A 30 29.68 -6.72 19.13
C GLU A 30 30.13 -5.32 18.69
N GLY A 31 30.73 -4.56 19.61
CA GLY A 31 31.14 -3.17 19.36
C GLY A 31 30.01 -2.14 19.31
N GLU A 32 28.74 -2.53 19.44
CA GLU A 32 27.63 -1.58 19.45
C GLU A 32 27.58 -0.79 20.77
N SER A 33 27.34 0.51 20.71
CA SER A 33 27.12 1.34 21.91
C SER A 33 25.66 1.28 22.36
N ASN A 34 25.39 1.54 23.64
CA ASN A 34 24.00 1.59 24.14
C ASN A 34 23.18 2.67 23.41
N ALA A 35 23.80 3.83 23.14
CA ALA A 35 23.17 4.87 22.36
C ALA A 35 22.88 4.42 20.92
N GLY A 36 23.82 3.72 20.28
CA GLY A 36 23.64 3.16 18.93
C GLY A 36 22.45 2.20 18.85
N PHE A 37 22.36 1.28 19.82
CA PHE A 37 21.22 0.36 19.95
C PHE A 37 19.89 1.11 20.09
N ILE A 38 19.81 2.08 21.00
CA ILE A 38 18.59 2.86 21.26
C ILE A 38 18.17 3.65 20.02
N VAL A 39 19.11 4.33 19.35
CA VAL A 39 18.81 5.08 18.12
C VAL A 39 18.29 4.15 17.02
N ARG A 40 18.88 2.96 16.88
CA ARG A 40 18.43 1.96 15.90
C ARG A 40 17.03 1.46 16.22
N ALA A 41 16.75 1.14 17.48
CA ALA A 41 15.42 0.70 17.93
C ALA A 41 14.36 1.77 17.66
N ILE A 42 14.63 3.04 17.99
CA ILE A 42 13.71 4.15 17.73
C ILE A 42 13.44 4.31 16.23
N ARG A 43 14.47 4.22 15.37
CA ARG A 43 14.30 4.28 13.91
C ARG A 43 13.42 3.16 13.40
N GLY A 44 13.65 1.93 13.87
CA GLY A 44 12.82 0.77 13.51
C GLY A 44 11.35 0.99 13.88
N GLU A 45 11.08 1.50 15.08
CA GLU A 45 9.72 1.78 15.54
C GLU A 45 9.03 2.90 14.74
N ILE A 46 9.76 3.94 14.34
CA ILE A 46 9.25 4.99 13.44
C ILE A 46 8.84 4.36 12.10
N THR A 47 9.73 3.57 11.49
CA THR A 47 9.42 2.91 10.22
C THR A 47 8.23 1.96 10.34
N ARG A 48 8.12 1.19 11.43
CA ARG A 48 6.97 0.31 11.69
C ARG A 48 5.66 1.11 11.71
N ARG A 49 5.59 2.20 12.49
CA ARG A 49 4.38 3.03 12.57
C ARG A 49 4.07 3.77 11.27
N GLN A 50 5.10 4.22 10.56
CA GLN A 50 4.93 4.79 9.22
C GLN A 50 4.38 3.76 8.25
N SER A 51 4.86 2.52 8.30
CA SER A 51 4.39 1.41 7.45
C SER A 51 2.95 1.02 7.76
N GLU A 52 2.54 1.03 9.03
CA GLU A 52 1.14 0.84 9.43
C GLU A 52 0.25 1.98 8.91
N GLY A 53 0.76 3.21 8.92
CA GLY A 53 0.11 4.34 8.26
C GLY A 53 0.09 4.25 6.72
N LEU A 54 1.09 3.60 6.12
CA LEU A 54 1.23 3.35 4.67
C LEU A 54 0.38 2.17 4.18
N ILE A 55 -0.27 1.41 5.06
CA ILE A 55 -1.38 0.52 4.65
C ILE A 55 -2.44 1.32 3.87
N ASN A 56 -2.57 2.63 4.13
CA ASN A 56 -3.52 3.51 3.44
C ASN A 56 -3.27 3.68 1.92
N PRO A 57 -2.05 3.98 1.42
CA PRO A 57 -1.79 4.05 -0.01
C PRO A 57 -1.91 2.70 -0.73
N LEU A 58 -1.48 1.58 -0.13
CA LEU A 58 -1.70 0.25 -0.72
C LEU A 58 -3.19 -0.09 -0.80
N LEU A 59 -3.95 0.25 0.25
CA LEU A 59 -5.40 0.13 0.27
C LEU A 59 -6.05 1.04 -0.80
N GLY A 60 -5.51 2.25 -1.01
CA GLY A 60 -5.93 3.15 -2.08
C GLY A 60 -5.70 2.56 -3.47
N SER A 61 -4.52 1.98 -3.71
CA SER A 61 -4.21 1.28 -4.97
C SER A 61 -5.10 0.05 -5.17
N LEU A 62 -5.37 -0.74 -4.13
CA LEU A 62 -6.29 -1.88 -4.19
C LEU A 62 -7.72 -1.45 -4.51
N ASN A 63 -8.21 -0.38 -3.88
CA ASN A 63 -9.52 0.20 -4.20
C ASN A 63 -9.59 0.74 -5.63
N ALA A 64 -8.51 1.33 -6.14
CA ALA A 64 -8.43 1.77 -7.52
C ALA A 64 -8.51 0.59 -8.50
N LEU A 65 -7.82 -0.52 -8.22
CA LEU A 65 -7.90 -1.74 -9.02
C LEU A 65 -9.31 -2.34 -9.02
N LYS A 66 -9.99 -2.37 -7.87
CA LYS A 66 -11.39 -2.82 -7.79
C LYS A 66 -12.33 -1.99 -8.67
N LYS A 67 -12.16 -0.67 -8.72
CA LYS A 67 -12.95 0.20 -9.62
C LYS A 67 -12.69 -0.12 -11.09
N VAL A 68 -11.45 -0.41 -11.47
CA VAL A 68 -11.12 -0.80 -12.85
C VAL A 68 -11.80 -2.13 -13.22
N GLU A 69 -11.85 -3.08 -12.30
CA GLU A 69 -12.56 -4.35 -12.49
C GLU A 69 -14.05 -4.11 -12.75
N GLU A 70 -14.73 -3.33 -11.91
CA GLU A 70 -16.15 -2.97 -12.06
C GLU A 70 -16.44 -2.32 -13.43
N ILE A 71 -15.64 -1.33 -13.83
CA ILE A 71 -15.75 -0.66 -15.13
C ILE A 71 -15.56 -1.66 -16.28
N SER A 72 -14.57 -2.55 -16.17
CA SER A 72 -14.27 -3.53 -17.22
C SER A 72 -15.39 -4.57 -17.39
N ALA A 73 -16.06 -4.95 -16.31
CA ALA A 73 -17.20 -5.86 -16.34
C ALA A 73 -18.40 -5.23 -17.07
N GLU A 74 -18.71 -3.97 -16.77
CA GLU A 74 -19.78 -3.21 -17.43
C GLU A 74 -19.48 -3.01 -18.93
N ALA A 75 -18.26 -2.56 -19.25
CA ALA A 75 -17.82 -2.41 -20.64
C ALA A 75 -17.89 -3.73 -21.42
N GLY A 76 -17.49 -4.83 -20.79
CA GLY A 76 -17.60 -6.17 -21.36
C GLY A 76 -19.04 -6.58 -21.67
N GLU A 77 -20.01 -6.22 -20.82
CA GLU A 77 -21.42 -6.48 -21.07
C GLU A 77 -21.97 -5.66 -22.24
N ALA A 78 -21.62 -4.37 -22.31
CA ALA A 78 -22.01 -3.51 -23.42
C ALA A 78 -21.49 -4.03 -24.77
N ILE A 79 -20.22 -4.46 -24.83
CA ILE A 79 -19.62 -5.07 -26.02
C ILE A 79 -20.39 -6.34 -26.44
N ARG A 80 -20.76 -7.20 -25.48
CA ARG A 80 -21.56 -8.41 -25.77
C ARG A 80 -22.93 -8.07 -26.35
N LYS A 81 -23.61 -7.04 -25.84
CA LYS A 81 -24.90 -6.57 -26.39
C LYS A 81 -24.75 -6.11 -27.83
N ILE A 82 -23.74 -5.28 -28.12
CA ILE A 82 -23.46 -4.81 -29.49
C ILE A 82 -23.18 -5.98 -30.43
N ALA A 83 -22.36 -6.95 -30.01
CA ALA A 83 -22.06 -8.13 -30.81
C ALA A 83 -23.31 -8.95 -31.13
N SER A 84 -24.23 -9.11 -30.17
CA SER A 84 -25.52 -9.79 -30.38
C SER A 84 -26.42 -9.08 -31.40
N ILE A 85 -26.51 -7.74 -31.31
CA ILE A 85 -27.26 -6.92 -32.26
C ILE A 85 -26.67 -7.06 -33.67
N ALA A 86 -25.34 -6.97 -33.79
CA ALA A 86 -24.65 -7.11 -35.07
C ALA A 86 -24.87 -8.50 -35.69
N ALA A 87 -24.80 -9.56 -34.89
CA ALA A 87 -25.07 -10.93 -35.35
C ALA A 87 -26.52 -11.08 -35.86
N THR A 88 -27.47 -10.51 -35.13
CA THR A 88 -28.90 -10.53 -35.50
C THR A 88 -29.15 -9.78 -36.81
N GLU A 89 -28.60 -8.57 -36.95
CA GLU A 89 -28.77 -7.75 -38.15
C GLU A 89 -28.09 -8.38 -39.38
N ARG A 90 -26.92 -9.02 -39.19
CA ARG A 90 -26.25 -9.78 -40.25
C ARG A 90 -27.11 -10.92 -40.76
N GLN A 91 -27.65 -11.75 -39.86
CA GLN A 91 -28.52 -12.87 -40.23
C GLN A 91 -29.81 -12.40 -40.93
N ARG A 92 -30.34 -11.23 -40.54
CA ARG A 92 -31.51 -10.61 -41.20
C ARG A 92 -31.20 -10.22 -42.64
N ARG A 93 -30.01 -9.66 -42.90
CA ARG A 93 -29.56 -9.27 -44.25
C ARG A 93 -29.31 -10.49 -45.13
N GLU A 94 -28.62 -11.51 -44.62
CA GLU A 94 -28.39 -12.77 -45.34
C GLU A 94 -29.71 -13.47 -45.73
N ARG A 95 -30.73 -13.42 -44.87
CA ARG A 95 -32.07 -13.95 -45.20
C ARG A 95 -32.78 -13.15 -46.30
N ARG A 96 -32.67 -11.82 -46.30
CA ARG A 96 -33.24 -10.96 -47.35
C ARG A 96 -32.58 -11.20 -48.71
N GLU A 97 -31.25 -11.33 -48.74
CA GLU A 97 -30.52 -11.65 -49.97
C GLU A 97 -30.87 -13.02 -50.55
N LYS A 98 -31.15 -14.02 -49.69
CA LYS A 98 -31.55 -15.37 -50.13
C LYS A 98 -32.99 -15.48 -50.64
N CYS A 99 -33.91 -14.60 -50.21
CA CYS A 99 -35.32 -14.66 -50.59
C CYS A 99 -35.66 -13.77 -51.81
N GLY A 100 -34.75 -12.86 -52.19
CA GLY A 100 -34.88 -11.98 -53.37
C GLY A 100 -34.19 -12.49 -54.64
N LYS A 101 -33.71 -13.74 -54.64
CA LYS A 101 -33.20 -14.48 -55.81
C LYS A 101 -34.14 -15.64 -56.08
#